data_AF-A0A9P3Q0J0-F1
#
_entry.id   AF-A0A9P3Q0J0-F1
#
_cell.length_a   1.000
_cell.length_b   1.000
_cell.length_c   1.000
_cell.angle_alpha   90.00
_cell.angle_beta   90.00
_cell.angle_gamma   90.00
#
_symmetry.space_group_name_H-M   'P 1'
#
loop_
_entity.id
_entity.type
_entity.pdbx_description
1 polymer ?
#
loop_
_entity_poly.entity_id
_entity_poly.type
_entity_poly.pdbx_seq_one_letter_code
_entity_poly.pdbx_strand_id
1 'polypeptide(L)'
;MRNGGWSRLVGNVPCPRSEAACTFNEKLSKTFVFGGYNPALMTVTENRLFDFSCYGDTFMYCPSELTPTGLTEPKWKQVLTRGFPT
;
A
#
# COMPACT_ATOMS: atom_id res chain seq x y z
N MET A 1 0.36 -15.85 21.85
CA MET A 1 -0.15 -14.48 22.07
C MET A 1 0.64 -13.54 21.18
N ARG A 2 0.00 -12.71 20.36
CA ARG A 2 0.72 -11.59 19.70
C ARG A 2 1.02 -10.57 20.80
N ASN A 3 2.30 -10.36 21.10
CA ASN A 3 2.71 -9.26 21.98
C ASN A 3 2.17 -7.97 21.36
N GLY A 4 1.38 -7.19 22.09
CA GLY A 4 0.69 -5.98 21.62
C GLY A 4 1.63 -4.81 21.28
N GLY A 5 2.83 -5.09 20.76
CA GLY A 5 3.81 -4.12 20.34
C GLY A 5 3.67 -3.76 18.87
N TRP A 6 4.17 -2.58 18.53
CA TRP A 6 4.29 -2.10 17.17
C TRP A 6 5.53 -2.69 16.51
N SER A 7 5.40 -3.16 15.27
CA SER A 7 6.53 -3.58 14.44
C SER A 7 6.52 -2.83 13.11
N ARG A 8 7.71 -2.58 12.58
CA ARG A 8 7.86 -1.97 11.26
C ARG A 8 7.59 -3.01 10.17
N LEU A 9 6.70 -2.66 9.23
CA LEU A 9 6.52 -3.44 8.02
C LEU A 9 7.66 -3.15 7.03
N VAL A 10 8.14 -4.19 6.35
CA VAL A 10 9.29 -4.13 5.42
C VAL A 10 8.86 -4.49 3.99
N GLY A 11 9.77 -4.26 3.02
CA GLY A 11 9.53 -4.48 1.59
C GLY A 11 9.05 -3.23 0.85
N ASN A 12 8.33 -3.44 -0.25
CA ASN A 12 7.84 -2.37 -1.14
C ASN A 12 6.58 -1.67 -0.58
N VAL A 13 6.69 -1.13 0.63
CA VAL A 13 5.62 -0.35 1.26
C VAL A 13 5.17 0.79 0.35
N PRO A 14 3.88 1.20 0.39
CA PRO A 14 3.45 2.42 -0.28
C PRO A 14 4.33 3.61 0.14
N CYS A 15 4.61 4.54 -0.76
CA CYS A 15 5.32 5.77 -0.43
C CYS A 15 4.59 6.55 0.69
N PRO A 16 5.29 7.41 1.45
CA PRO A 16 4.66 8.26 2.47
C PRO A 16 3.46 9.02 1.91
N ARG A 17 2.32 8.92 2.61
CA ARG A 17 1.04 9.47 2.17
C ARG A 17 0.12 9.71 3.35
N SER A 18 -0.79 10.66 3.20
CA SER A 18 -1.86 11.02 4.12
C SER A 18 -3.22 10.73 3.48
N GLU A 19 -4.25 10.62 4.32
CA GLU A 19 -5.65 10.41 3.91
C GLU A 19 -5.87 9.19 2.98
N ALA A 20 -5.00 8.19 3.07
CA ALA A 20 -5.21 6.92 2.38
C ALA A 20 -6.30 6.10 3.10
N ALA A 21 -7.20 5.49 2.33
CA ALA A 21 -8.16 4.55 2.88
C ALA A 21 -7.50 3.18 3.11
N CYS A 22 -7.82 2.51 4.21
CA CYS A 22 -7.32 1.16 4.48
C CYS A 22 -8.46 0.22 4.91
N THR A 23 -8.40 -1.04 4.49
CA THR A 23 -9.37 -2.06 4.87
C THR A 23 -8.74 -3.45 4.93
N PHE A 24 -9.33 -4.34 5.73
CA PHE A 24 -8.95 -5.74 5.81
C PHE A 24 -10.03 -6.62 5.20
N ASN A 25 -9.62 -7.59 4.39
CA ASN A 25 -10.52 -8.60 3.82
C ASN A 25 -10.22 -9.95 4.46
N GLU A 26 -11.17 -10.45 5.26
CA GLU A 26 -11.04 -11.74 5.98
C GLU A 26 -10.90 -12.93 5.05
N LYS A 27 -11.69 -12.99 3.96
CA LYS A 27 -11.66 -14.11 3.01
C LYS A 27 -10.30 -14.26 2.33
N LEU A 28 -9.63 -13.15 2.07
CA LEU A 28 -8.28 -13.14 1.49
C LEU A 28 -7.19 -13.14 2.56
N SER A 29 -7.52 -12.79 3.81
CA SER A 29 -6.57 -12.50 4.87
C SER A 29 -5.50 -11.48 4.44
N LYS A 30 -5.95 -10.41 3.75
CA LYS A 30 -5.10 -9.34 3.22
C LYS A 30 -5.60 -7.97 3.66
N THR A 31 -4.67 -7.05 3.85
CA THR A 31 -4.96 -5.62 4.04
C THR A 31 -4.74 -4.88 2.73
N PHE A 32 -5.63 -3.94 2.42
CA PHE A 32 -5.56 -3.08 1.24
C PHE A 32 -5.43 -1.63 1.67
N VAL A 33 -4.64 -0.87 0.90
CA VAL A 33 -4.48 0.58 1.03
C VAL A 33 -4.81 1.20 -0.33
N PHE A 34 -5.66 2.23 -0.33
CA PHE A 34 -6.13 2.90 -1.54
C PHE A 34 -5.71 4.37 -1.52
N GLY A 35 -5.06 4.80 -2.60
CA GLY A 35 -4.75 6.18 -2.89
C GLY A 35 -4.10 6.95 -1.74
N GLY A 36 -4.61 8.16 -1.48
CA GLY A 36 -4.05 9.15 -0.56
C GLY A 36 -3.22 10.20 -1.30
N TYR A 37 -2.62 11.12 -0.56
CA TYR A 37 -1.76 12.16 -1.13
C TYR A 37 -0.48 12.37 -0.34
N ASN A 38 0.56 12.89 -0.99
CA ASN A 38 1.80 13.32 -0.35
C ASN A 38 1.92 14.85 -0.40
N PRO A 39 1.85 15.56 0.74
CA PRO A 39 1.99 17.03 0.79
C PRO A 39 3.42 17.53 0.60
N ALA A 40 4.42 16.64 0.63
CA ALA A 40 5.83 16.98 0.45
C ALA A 40 6.30 16.73 -0.99
N LEU A 41 5.43 16.25 -1.88
CA LEU A 41 5.74 15.98 -3.27
C LEU A 41 4.87 16.83 -4.19
N MET A 42 5.51 17.71 -4.95
CA MET A 42 4.84 18.60 -5.89
C MET A 42 4.45 17.87 -7.17
N THR A 43 3.22 18.08 -7.64
CA THR A 43 2.76 17.64 -8.96
C THR A 43 2.93 18.77 -9.97
N VAL A 44 3.68 18.51 -11.03
CA VAL A 44 3.84 19.41 -12.18
C VAL A 44 3.11 18.82 -13.37
N THR A 45 2.17 19.60 -13.92
CA THR A 45 1.49 19.30 -15.18
C THR A 45 1.82 20.38 -16.19
N GLU A 46 1.45 20.19 -17.46
CA GLU A 46 1.70 21.18 -18.52
C GLU A 46 1.18 22.59 -18.17
N ASN A 47 0.05 22.67 -17.45
CA ASN A 47 -0.66 23.92 -17.21
C ASN A 47 -0.80 24.31 -15.73
N ARG A 48 -0.38 23.45 -14.80
CA ARG A 48 -0.60 23.65 -13.36
C ARG A 48 0.48 23.02 -12.49
N LEU A 49 0.68 23.62 -11.33
CA LEU A 49 1.52 23.13 -10.25
C LEU A 49 0.65 22.97 -9.01
N PHE A 50 0.72 21.80 -8.39
CA PHE A 50 0.10 21.51 -7.10
C PHE A 50 1.22 21.20 -6.11
N ASP A 51 1.16 21.75 -4.91
CA ASP A 51 2.12 21.53 -3.81
C ASP A 51 1.99 20.15 -3.16
N PHE A 52 1.09 19.31 -3.68
CA PHE A 52 0.89 17.93 -3.28
C PHE A 52 0.82 17.00 -4.50
N SER A 53 0.89 15.70 -4.25
CA SER A 53 0.69 14.64 -5.23
C SER A 53 -0.37 13.66 -4.76
N CYS A 54 -1.44 13.51 -5.53
CA CYS A 54 -2.48 12.51 -5.28
C CYS A 54 -2.12 11.19 -5.95
N TYR A 55 -2.49 10.08 -5.30
CA TYR A 55 -2.29 8.73 -5.81
C TYR A 55 -3.65 8.08 -6.04
N GLY A 56 -3.85 7.51 -7.23
CA GLY A 56 -5.00 6.63 -7.57
C GLY A 56 -4.66 5.14 -7.45
N ASP A 57 -3.52 4.81 -6.84
CA ASP A 57 -3.00 3.45 -6.76
C ASP A 57 -3.73 2.60 -5.69
N THR A 58 -3.44 1.30 -5.71
CA THR A 58 -3.89 0.37 -4.68
C THR A 58 -2.74 -0.56 -4.31
N PHE A 59 -2.54 -0.77 -3.01
CA PHE A 59 -1.54 -1.67 -2.48
C PHE A 59 -2.19 -2.75 -1.63
N MET A 60 -1.65 -3.97 -1.73
CA MET A 60 -2.04 -5.12 -0.94
C MET A 60 -0.88 -5.58 -0.07
N TYR A 61 -1.13 -5.71 1.23
CA TYR A 61 -0.22 -6.36 2.17
C TYR A 61 -0.49 -7.87 2.22
N CYS A 62 0.53 -8.64 1.91
CA CYS A 62 0.57 -10.10 2.04
C CYS A 62 1.35 -10.45 3.32
N PRO A 63 0.68 -10.86 4.42
CA PRO A 63 1.38 -11.35 5.60
C PRO A 63 2.10 -12.67 5.30
N SER A 64 3.00 -13.07 6.21
CA SER A 64 3.64 -14.38 6.16
C SER A 64 2.62 -15.51 6.24
N GLU A 65 2.72 -16.43 5.29
CA GLU A 65 1.91 -17.64 5.19
C GLU A 65 2.80 -18.88 5.27
N LEU A 66 2.30 -19.90 5.95
CA LEU A 66 2.89 -21.23 5.98
C LEU A 66 2.54 -21.96 4.68
N THR A 67 3.55 -22.34 3.91
CA THR A 67 3.43 -23.19 2.72
C THR A 67 4.12 -24.52 2.97
N PRO A 68 3.91 -25.55 2.12
CA PRO A 68 4.61 -26.84 2.24
C PRO A 68 6.14 -26.72 2.20
N THR A 69 6.67 -25.61 1.67
CA THR A 69 8.10 -25.33 1.53
C THR A 69 8.67 -24.37 2.58
N GLY A 70 7.85 -23.88 3.52
CA GLY A 70 8.30 -23.02 4.62
C GLY A 70 7.39 -21.81 4.89
N LEU A 71 7.91 -20.86 5.68
CA LEU A 71 7.25 -19.57 5.92
C LEU A 71 7.62 -18.58 4.81
N THR A 72 6.62 -17.92 4.25
CA THR A 72 6.84 -16.84 3.29
C THR A 72 7.12 -15.52 3.99
N GLU A 73 8.00 -14.72 3.39
CA GLU A 73 8.26 -13.36 3.87
C GLU A 73 7.06 -12.44 3.59
N PRO A 74 6.72 -11.54 4.53
CA PRO A 74 5.64 -10.59 4.32
C PRO A 74 6.05 -9.60 3.23
N LYS A 75 5.11 -9.23 2.35
CA LYS A 75 5.39 -8.32 1.24
C LYS A 75 4.22 -7.45 0.87
N TRP A 76 4.55 -6.28 0.35
CA TRP A 76 3.60 -5.37 -0.29
C TRP A 76 3.62 -5.55 -1.80
N LYS A 77 2.44 -5.47 -2.42
CA LYS A 77 2.26 -5.54 -3.87
C LYS A 77 1.38 -4.38 -4.32
N GLN A 78 1.78 -3.69 -5.38
CA GLN A 78 0.88 -2.80 -6.10
C GLN A 78 -0.13 -3.67 -6.87
N VAL A 79 -1.41 -3.35 -6.71
CA VAL A 79 -2.50 -4.02 -7.43
C VAL A 79 -2.66 -3.32 -8.77
N LEU A 80 -2.24 -4.00 -9.84
CA LEU A 80 -2.41 -3.50 -11.20
C LEU A 80 -3.75 -4.00 -11.77
N THR A 81 -4.73 -3.11 -11.82
CA THR A 81 -5.98 -3.37 -12.54
C THR A 81 -5.80 -3.05 -14.01
N ARG A 82 -5.96 -4.05 -14.89
CA ARG A 82 -5.96 -3.83 -16.34
C ARG A 82 -7.02 -2.78 -16.69
N GLY A 83 -6.63 -1.75 -17.43
CA GLY A 83 -7.54 -0.69 -17.91
C GLY A 83 -7.70 0.51 -16.98
N PHE A 84 -7.04 0.53 -15.82
CA PHE A 84 -6.91 1.74 -14.99
C PHE A 84 -5.51 2.33 -15.17
N PRO A 85 -5.38 3.66 -15.38
CA PRO A 85 -4.07 4.29 -15.35
C PRO A 85 -3.49 4.11 -13.95
N THR A 86 -2.34 3.45 -13.85
CA THR A 86 -1.50 3.37 -12.65
C THR A 86 -0.28 4.24 -12.81
#